data_AF-A0A1V4S8X5-F1
#
_entry.id   AF-A0A1V4S8X5-F1
#
_cell.length_a   1.000
_cell.length_b   1.000
_cell.length_c   1.000
_cell.angle_alpha   90.00
_cell.angle_beta   90.00
_cell.angle_gamma   90.00
#
_symmetry.space_group_name_H-M   'P 1'
#
loop_
_entity.id
_entity.type
_entity.pdbx_description
1 polymer ?
#
loop_
_entity_poly.entity_id
_entity_poly.type
_entity_poly.pdbx_seq_one_letter_code
_entity_poly.pdbx_strand_id
1 'polypeptide(L)'
;MLEADYLQKSDEILQNLREIPLLKSFDEKDLQGLSRMSAIKRYEQGEFIIDEKFQDNWIYFLISGLVRITKGGKEIRVLRRRGDIFGEMSVIDDSTRSASAYAIDETVCLAMNTSRIDKLLGNEKFAFYSILYKSFAETLAERLRSTTKELVEAKGKIEQLQFELDQLKSDR
;
A
#
# COMPACT_ATOMS: atom_id res chain seq x y z
N MET A 1 -1.20 -2.89 -23.07
CA MET A 1 -2.33 -3.86 -23.11
C MET A 1 -2.78 -4.15 -21.67
N LEU A 2 -3.40 -3.19 -20.99
CA LEU A 2 -3.83 -3.30 -19.57
C LEU A 2 -5.24 -2.71 -19.35
N GLU A 3 -6.03 -2.57 -20.41
CA GLU A 3 -7.35 -1.93 -20.35
C GLU A 3 -8.53 -2.92 -20.38
N ALA A 4 -8.28 -4.23 -20.44
CA ALA A 4 -9.33 -5.21 -20.71
C ALA A 4 -10.00 -5.83 -19.46
N ASP A 5 -9.51 -5.59 -18.24
CA ASP A 5 -9.97 -6.34 -17.05
C ASP A 5 -10.94 -5.56 -16.14
N TYR A 6 -11.44 -4.39 -16.56
CA TYR A 6 -12.34 -3.53 -15.78
C TYR A 6 -13.78 -4.04 -15.64
N LEU A 7 -14.05 -5.29 -16.02
CA LEU A 7 -15.39 -5.89 -16.04
C LEU A 7 -15.46 -7.17 -15.19
N GLN A 8 -14.66 -7.28 -14.13
CA GLN A 8 -15.00 -8.23 -13.06
C GLN A 8 -16.25 -7.73 -12.32
N LYS A 9 -17.17 -8.66 -12.03
CA LYS A 9 -18.53 -8.41 -11.55
C LYS A 9 -18.53 -7.36 -10.44
N SER A 10 -19.22 -6.24 -10.67
CA SER A 10 -19.38 -5.13 -9.70
C SER A 10 -19.73 -5.62 -8.28
N ASP A 11 -20.44 -6.75 -8.17
CA ASP A 11 -20.82 -7.37 -6.90
C ASP A 11 -19.64 -7.91 -6.08
N GLU A 12 -18.65 -8.54 -6.72
CA GLU A 12 -17.45 -9.07 -6.04
C GLU A 12 -16.61 -7.91 -5.49
N ILE A 13 -16.45 -6.84 -6.29
CA ILE A 13 -15.73 -5.63 -5.85
C ILE A 13 -16.46 -4.99 -4.66
N LEU A 14 -17.78 -4.83 -4.76
CA LEU A 14 -18.60 -4.27 -3.68
C LEU A 14 -18.50 -5.10 -2.39
N GLN A 15 -18.55 -6.43 -2.50
CA GLN A 15 -18.37 -7.30 -1.34
C GLN A 15 -16.99 -7.11 -0.71
N ASN A 16 -15.93 -7.10 -1.52
CA ASN A 16 -14.58 -6.92 -1.02
C ASN A 16 -14.38 -5.56 -0.34
N LEU A 17 -14.93 -4.49 -0.94
CA LEU A 17 -14.92 -3.15 -0.37
C LEU A 17 -15.57 -3.11 1.02
N ARG A 18 -16.73 -3.76 1.20
CA ARG A 18 -17.43 -3.81 2.52
C ARG A 18 -16.63 -4.53 3.61
N GLU A 19 -15.80 -5.48 3.22
CA GLU A 19 -14.98 -6.23 4.17
C GLU A 19 -13.70 -5.50 4.58
N ILE A 20 -13.27 -4.46 3.84
CA ILE A 20 -12.12 -3.64 4.22
C ILE A 20 -12.55 -2.76 5.41
N PRO A 21 -11.96 -2.91 6.62
CA PRO A 21 -12.45 -2.27 7.84
C PRO A 21 -12.59 -0.75 7.74
N LEU A 22 -11.63 -0.14 7.08
CA LEU A 22 -11.56 1.29 6.83
C LEU A 22 -12.69 1.80 5.91
N LEU A 23 -13.16 0.97 4.98
CA LEU A 23 -14.20 1.36 4.04
C LEU A 23 -15.61 1.15 4.59
N LYS A 24 -15.75 0.63 5.82
CA LYS A 24 -17.05 0.42 6.46
C LYS A 24 -17.80 1.71 6.79
N SER A 25 -17.12 2.86 6.78
CA SER A 25 -17.76 4.17 6.99
C SER A 25 -18.42 4.73 5.73
N PHE A 26 -18.22 4.11 4.57
CA PHE A 26 -18.85 4.53 3.32
C PHE A 26 -20.29 4.03 3.24
N ASP A 27 -21.16 4.86 2.68
CA ASP A 27 -22.51 4.43 2.35
C ASP A 27 -22.52 3.61 1.05
N GLU A 28 -23.68 3.04 0.71
CA GLU A 28 -23.80 2.20 -0.48
C GLU A 28 -23.51 2.95 -1.79
N LYS A 29 -23.84 4.25 -1.87
CA LYS A 29 -23.59 5.04 -3.09
C LYS A 29 -22.09 5.29 -3.25
N ASP A 30 -21.41 5.60 -2.16
CA ASP A 30 -19.97 5.81 -2.18
C ASP A 30 -19.23 4.51 -2.54
N LEU A 31 -19.65 3.36 -1.99
CA LEU A 31 -19.10 2.05 -2.34
C LEU A 31 -19.32 1.70 -3.82
N GLN A 32 -20.46 2.09 -4.39
CA GLN A 32 -20.72 1.94 -5.84
C GLN A 32 -19.86 2.87 -6.69
N GLY A 33 -19.61 4.11 -6.23
CA GLY A 33 -18.63 5.00 -6.85
C GLY A 33 -17.24 4.37 -6.87
N LEU A 34 -16.84 3.81 -5.73
CA LEU A 34 -15.57 3.12 -5.55
C LEU A 34 -15.40 1.90 -6.43
N SER A 35 -16.44 1.07 -6.50
CA SER A 35 -16.45 -0.12 -7.34
C SER A 35 -16.14 0.23 -8.80
N ARG A 36 -16.71 1.33 -9.31
CA ARG A 36 -16.50 1.81 -10.70
C ARG A 36 -15.07 2.31 -10.99
N MET A 37 -14.28 2.59 -9.96
CA MET A 37 -12.89 3.05 -10.08
C MET A 37 -11.88 1.97 -9.71
N SER A 38 -12.37 0.79 -9.31
CA SER A 38 -11.56 -0.30 -8.79
C SER A 38 -11.59 -1.51 -9.71
N ALA A 39 -10.56 -2.34 -9.60
CA ALA A 39 -10.47 -3.64 -10.25
C ALA A 39 -9.85 -4.63 -9.26
N ILE A 40 -10.26 -5.89 -9.34
CA ILE A 40 -9.56 -6.96 -8.64
C ILE A 40 -8.40 -7.40 -9.52
N LYS A 41 -7.20 -7.37 -8.97
CA LYS A 41 -5.99 -7.89 -9.62
C LYS A 41 -5.49 -9.09 -8.85
N ARG A 42 -5.18 -10.15 -9.58
CA ARG A 42 -4.65 -11.40 -9.05
C ARG A 42 -3.21 -11.53 -9.54
N TYR A 43 -2.34 -11.95 -8.64
CA TYR A 43 -0.92 -12.05 -8.86
C TYR A 43 -0.44 -13.44 -8.47
N GLU A 44 0.38 -14.04 -9.31
CA GLU A 44 1.06 -15.28 -9.00
C GLU A 44 2.23 -15.05 -8.03
N GLN A 45 2.72 -16.13 -7.40
CA GLN A 45 3.89 -16.06 -6.54
C GLN A 45 5.08 -15.44 -7.29
N GLY A 46 5.71 -14.43 -6.68
CA GLY A 46 6.86 -13.73 -7.23
C GLY A 46 6.50 -12.65 -8.25
N GLU A 47 5.24 -12.53 -8.65
CA GLU A 47 4.81 -11.54 -9.63
C GLU A 47 4.94 -10.11 -9.09
N PHE A 48 5.21 -9.21 -10.01
CA PHE A 48 5.46 -7.81 -9.74
C PHE A 48 4.17 -6.99 -9.70
N ILE A 49 4.01 -6.18 -8.65
CA ILE A 49 2.81 -5.36 -8.43
C ILE A 49 3.10 -3.87 -8.67
N ILE A 50 4.20 -3.35 -8.12
CA ILE A 50 4.62 -1.93 -8.23
C ILE A 50 6.12 -1.84 -8.49
N ASP A 51 6.52 -0.95 -9.40
CA ASP A 51 7.92 -0.56 -9.63
C ASP A 51 8.26 0.77 -8.97
N GLU A 52 9.32 0.81 -8.15
CA GLU A 52 9.85 2.05 -7.56
C GLU A 52 10.32 3.10 -8.59
N LYS A 53 10.52 2.71 -9.86
CA LYS A 53 10.97 3.61 -10.93
C LYS A 53 9.86 4.20 -11.78
N PHE A 54 8.62 3.74 -11.58
CA PHE A 54 7.49 4.21 -12.37
C PHE A 54 6.66 5.22 -11.58
N GLN A 55 5.80 5.94 -12.29
CA GLN A 55 4.80 6.81 -11.70
C GLN A 55 3.46 6.44 -12.31
N ASP A 56 2.48 6.18 -11.45
CA ASP A 56 1.12 5.89 -11.86
C ASP A 56 0.15 6.23 -10.71
N ASN A 57 -1.15 6.24 -11.02
CA ASN A 57 -2.22 6.65 -10.10
C ASN A 57 -2.93 5.47 -9.41
N TRP A 58 -2.32 4.30 -9.35
CA TRP A 58 -2.89 3.12 -8.71
C TRP A 58 -2.53 3.07 -7.23
N ILE A 59 -3.53 2.78 -6.41
CA ILE A 59 -3.34 2.33 -5.02
C ILE A 59 -3.92 0.94 -4.88
N TYR A 60 -3.44 0.20 -3.89
CA TYR A 60 -3.79 -1.20 -3.71
C TYR A 60 -4.23 -1.45 -2.28
N PHE A 61 -5.31 -2.21 -2.12
CA PHE A 61 -5.73 -2.80 -0.85
C PHE A 61 -5.55 -4.31 -0.94
N LEU A 62 -4.83 -4.90 0.00
CA LEU A 62 -4.64 -6.34 0.08
C LEU A 62 -5.97 -7.02 0.44
N ILE A 63 -6.44 -7.94 -0.39
CA ILE A 63 -7.64 -8.76 -0.13
C ILE A 63 -7.23 -10.08 0.53
N SER A 64 -6.23 -10.76 -0.05
CA SER A 64 -5.66 -12.01 0.44
C SER A 64 -4.24 -12.22 -0.11
N GLY A 65 -3.45 -13.06 0.56
CA GLY A 65 -2.06 -13.34 0.21
C GLY A 65 -1.07 -12.45 0.96
N LEU A 66 0.14 -12.37 0.45
CA LEU A 66 1.30 -11.76 1.07
C LEU A 66 2.03 -10.87 0.07
N VAL A 67 2.27 -9.60 0.43
CA VAL A 67 2.99 -8.65 -0.42
C VAL A 67 4.28 -8.22 0.24
N ARG A 68 5.41 -8.45 -0.44
CA ARG A 68 6.72 -7.95 -0.03
C ARG A 68 6.95 -6.56 -0.62
N ILE A 69 7.27 -5.61 0.25
CA ILE A 69 7.69 -4.26 -0.12
C ILE A 69 9.21 -4.17 -0.02
N THR A 70 9.85 -3.68 -1.09
CA THR A 70 11.31 -3.54 -1.14
C THR A 70 11.73 -2.15 -1.58
N LYS A 71 12.81 -1.62 -1.02
CA LYS A 71 13.44 -0.37 -1.46
C LYS A 71 14.91 -0.59 -1.78
N GLY A 72 15.33 -0.25 -3.00
CA GLY A 72 16.71 -0.49 -3.44
C GLY A 72 17.12 -1.97 -3.31
N GLY A 73 16.19 -2.88 -3.62
CA GLY A 73 16.38 -4.34 -3.53
C GLY A 73 16.33 -4.94 -2.12
N LYS A 74 16.22 -4.14 -1.06
CA LYS A 74 16.09 -4.64 0.31
C LYS A 74 14.63 -4.70 0.73
N GLU A 75 14.22 -5.82 1.32
CA GLU A 75 12.90 -5.93 1.96
C GLU A 75 12.80 -4.96 3.14
N ILE A 76 11.73 -4.17 3.16
CA ILE A 76 11.43 -3.23 4.24
C ILE A 76 10.13 -3.58 4.98
N ARG A 77 9.25 -4.39 4.38
CA ARG A 77 7.98 -4.80 4.98
C ARG A 77 7.36 -5.97 4.23
N VAL A 78 6.59 -6.78 4.96
CA VAL A 78 5.62 -7.73 4.39
C VAL A 78 4.22 -7.35 4.86
N LEU A 79 3.31 -7.14 3.91
CA LEU A 79 1.89 -6.92 4.12
C LEU A 79 1.17 -8.26 4.08
N ARG A 80 0.18 -8.43 4.97
CA ARG A 80 -0.49 -9.71 5.19
C ARG A 80 -1.92 -9.58 5.70
N ARG A 81 -2.31 -8.38 6.14
CA ARG A 81 -3.65 -8.15 6.69
C ARG A 81 -4.55 -7.69 5.55
N ARG A 82 -5.76 -8.24 5.53
CA ARG A 82 -6.82 -7.73 4.66
C ARG A 82 -7.04 -6.24 4.95
N GLY A 83 -7.01 -5.44 3.90
CA GLY A 83 -7.10 -3.98 3.98
C GLY A 83 -5.76 -3.27 4.15
N ASP A 84 -4.62 -3.98 4.25
CA ASP A 84 -3.30 -3.34 4.17
C ASP A 84 -3.20 -2.56 2.85
N ILE A 85 -2.75 -1.31 2.92
CA ILE A 85 -2.72 -0.37 1.79
C ILE A 85 -1.30 -0.20 1.30
N PHE A 86 -1.08 -0.13 -0.01
CA PHE A 86 0.23 0.20 -0.56
C PHE A 86 0.12 0.93 -1.91
N GLY A 87 1.19 1.64 -2.27
CA GLY A 87 1.20 2.55 -3.41
C GLY A 87 0.55 3.91 -3.12
N GLU A 88 0.24 4.20 -1.85
CA GLU A 88 -0.43 5.44 -1.44
C GLU A 88 0.48 6.66 -1.49
N MET A 89 1.79 6.49 -1.23
CA MET A 89 2.73 7.61 -1.07
C MET A 89 2.79 8.50 -2.30
N SER A 90 2.95 7.92 -3.49
CA SER A 90 3.05 8.67 -4.75
C SER A 90 1.78 9.46 -5.08
N VAL A 91 0.62 9.03 -4.56
CA VAL A 91 -0.64 9.77 -4.72
C VAL A 91 -0.71 10.98 -3.77
N ILE A 92 -0.04 10.90 -2.62
CA ILE A 92 -0.07 11.94 -1.57
C ILE A 92 0.91 13.06 -1.88
N ASP A 93 2.12 12.71 -2.34
CA ASP A 93 3.22 13.67 -2.56
C ASP A 93 3.52 13.96 -4.03
N ASP A 94 2.75 13.37 -4.96
CA ASP A 94 2.92 13.50 -6.42
C ASP A 94 4.34 13.13 -6.91
N SER A 95 4.97 12.16 -6.24
CA SER A 95 6.32 11.68 -6.58
C SER A 95 6.31 10.32 -7.31
N THR A 96 7.49 9.84 -7.67
CA THR A 96 7.68 8.46 -8.16
C THR A 96 7.38 7.45 -7.04
N ARG A 97 7.16 6.18 -7.40
CA ARG A 97 6.90 5.13 -6.41
C ARG A 97 8.04 5.05 -5.39
N SER A 98 7.70 5.08 -4.10
CA SER A 98 8.68 5.15 -3.02
C SER A 98 9.44 3.83 -2.75
N ALA A 99 8.88 2.71 -3.23
CA ALA A 99 9.33 1.33 -3.08
C ALA A 99 8.63 0.43 -4.11
N SER A 100 9.22 -0.75 -4.37
CA SER A 100 8.63 -1.80 -5.21
C SER A 100 7.79 -2.76 -4.38
N ALA A 101 6.82 -3.43 -5.02
CA ALA A 101 5.95 -4.42 -4.38
C ALA A 101 5.86 -5.71 -5.20
N TYR A 102 5.94 -6.87 -4.54
CA TYR A 102 5.92 -8.20 -5.14
C TYR A 102 4.97 -9.12 -4.36
N ALA A 103 4.24 -9.97 -5.06
CA ALA A 103 3.50 -11.07 -4.45
C ALA A 103 4.48 -12.14 -3.92
N ILE A 104 4.28 -12.61 -2.69
CA ILE A 104 5.07 -13.71 -2.08
C ILE A 104 4.39 -15.05 -2.34
N ASP A 105 3.06 -15.05 -2.42
CA ASP A 105 2.18 -16.18 -2.73
C ASP A 105 1.07 -15.70 -3.69
N GLU A 106 0.10 -16.55 -3.99
CA GLU A 106 -1.10 -16.14 -4.73
C GLU A 106 -1.80 -14.97 -4.01
N THR A 107 -1.71 -13.79 -4.62
CA THR A 107 -2.11 -12.54 -3.99
C THR A 107 -3.28 -11.93 -4.74
N VAL A 108 -4.28 -11.47 -4.01
CA VAL A 108 -5.42 -10.73 -4.55
C VAL A 108 -5.39 -9.32 -3.99
N CYS A 109 -5.50 -8.32 -4.86
CA CYS A 109 -5.58 -6.92 -4.48
C CYS A 109 -6.80 -6.27 -5.11
N LEU A 110 -7.41 -5.36 -4.36
CA LEU A 110 -8.26 -4.33 -4.94
C LEU A 110 -7.36 -3.18 -5.40
N ALA A 111 -7.23 -2.99 -6.71
CA ALA A 111 -6.50 -1.88 -7.31
C ALA A 111 -7.46 -0.75 -7.65
N MET A 112 -7.18 0.46 -7.19
CA MET A 112 -8.02 1.63 -7.41
C MET A 112 -7.23 2.71 -8.15
N ASN A 113 -7.82 3.31 -9.18
CA ASN A 113 -7.21 4.39 -9.93
C ASN A 113 -7.66 5.76 -9.42
N THR A 114 -6.75 6.48 -8.77
CA THR A 114 -7.05 7.77 -8.13
C THR A 114 -7.26 8.89 -9.14
N SER A 115 -6.78 8.77 -10.39
CA SER A 115 -7.09 9.78 -11.43
C SER A 115 -8.56 9.76 -11.85
N ARG A 116 -9.32 8.71 -11.49
CA ARG A 116 -10.75 8.63 -11.73
C ARG A 116 -11.58 9.33 -10.65
N ILE A 117 -10.97 9.72 -9.52
CA ILE A 117 -11.67 10.44 -8.44
C ILE A 117 -12.21 11.78 -8.95
N ASP A 118 -11.53 12.41 -9.91
CA ASP A 118 -12.00 13.66 -10.51
C ASP A 118 -13.34 13.53 -11.25
N LYS A 119 -13.76 12.29 -11.57
CA LYS A 119 -15.05 12.01 -12.19
C LYS A 119 -16.20 11.91 -11.17
N LEU A 120 -15.89 11.87 -9.87
CA LEU A 120 -16.91 11.96 -8.82
C LEU A 120 -17.43 13.40 -8.72
N LEU A 121 -18.72 13.55 -8.38
CA LEU A 121 -19.39 14.85 -8.36
C LEU A 121 -19.73 15.30 -6.94
N GLY A 122 -19.57 16.60 -6.66
CA GLY A 122 -20.08 17.26 -5.46
C GLY A 122 -19.63 16.59 -4.15
N ASN A 123 -20.60 16.26 -3.30
CA ASN A 123 -20.38 15.73 -1.95
C ASN A 123 -19.72 14.33 -1.94
N GLU A 124 -19.96 13.50 -2.97
CA GLU A 124 -19.36 12.16 -3.09
C GLU A 124 -17.82 12.27 -3.16
N LYS A 125 -17.32 13.26 -3.90
CA LYS A 125 -15.88 13.52 -4.04
C LYS A 125 -15.23 13.92 -2.70
N PHE A 126 -15.91 14.76 -1.91
CA PHE A 126 -15.38 15.23 -0.61
C PHE A 126 -15.39 14.12 0.45
N ALA A 127 -16.48 13.37 0.56
CA ALA A 127 -16.56 12.23 1.47
C ALA A 127 -15.48 11.20 1.12
N PHE A 128 -15.31 10.95 -0.18
CA PHE A 128 -14.31 10.05 -0.69
C PHE A 128 -12.88 10.46 -0.31
N TYR A 129 -12.48 11.69 -0.63
CA TYR A 129 -11.17 12.19 -0.24
C TYR A 129 -10.96 12.15 1.26
N SER A 130 -11.97 12.53 2.05
CA SER A 130 -11.84 12.56 3.51
C SER A 130 -11.50 11.20 4.08
N ILE A 131 -12.19 10.14 3.64
CA ILE A 131 -11.96 8.78 4.14
C ILE A 131 -10.66 8.20 3.56
N LEU A 132 -10.38 8.42 2.27
CA LEU A 132 -9.16 7.92 1.63
C LEU A 132 -7.89 8.58 2.22
N TYR A 133 -7.90 9.89 2.44
CA TYR A 133 -6.73 10.56 3.03
C TYR A 133 -6.62 10.28 4.54
N LYS A 134 -7.74 10.08 5.25
CA LYS A 134 -7.69 9.59 6.64
C LYS A 134 -7.02 8.22 6.71
N SER A 135 -7.40 7.33 5.81
CA SER A 135 -6.80 6.00 5.65
C SER A 135 -5.30 6.04 5.39
N PHE A 136 -4.87 6.90 4.47
CA PHE A 136 -3.47 7.10 4.18
C PHE A 136 -2.74 7.64 5.40
N ALA A 137 -3.31 8.63 6.09
CA ALA A 137 -2.72 9.19 7.30
C ALA A 137 -2.57 8.13 8.41
N GLU A 138 -3.58 7.29 8.65
CA GLU A 138 -3.51 6.19 9.63
C GLU A 138 -2.42 5.18 9.26
N THR A 139 -2.37 4.76 7.99
CA THR A 139 -1.38 3.82 7.46
C THR A 139 0.04 4.38 7.57
N LEU A 140 0.25 5.63 7.13
CA LEU A 140 1.54 6.30 7.19
C LEU A 140 1.98 6.57 8.63
N ALA A 141 1.06 6.92 9.53
CA ALA A 141 1.37 7.12 10.95
C ALA A 141 1.80 5.81 11.63
N GLU A 142 1.13 4.69 11.33
CA GLU A 142 1.54 3.36 11.81
C GLU A 142 2.93 2.99 11.26
N ARG A 143 3.13 3.17 9.95
CA ARG A 143 4.42 2.89 9.29
C ARG A 143 5.54 3.74 9.86
N LEU A 144 5.32 5.04 10.04
CA LEU A 144 6.31 5.95 10.60
C LEU A 144 6.71 5.51 12.01
N ARG A 145 5.75 5.18 12.88
CA ARG A 145 6.04 4.66 14.23
C ARG A 145 6.87 3.37 14.20
N SER A 146 6.51 2.43 13.33
CA SER A 146 7.25 1.16 13.13
C SER A 146 8.68 1.41 12.67
N THR A 147 8.84 2.20 11.60
CA THR A 147 10.15 2.52 11.02
C THR A 147 11.02 3.31 11.98
N THR A 148 10.45 4.25 12.76
CA THR A 148 11.20 4.97 13.79
C THR A 148 11.70 4.03 14.88
N LYS A 149 10.88 3.06 15.32
CA LYS A 149 11.31 2.05 16.29
C LYS A 149 12.47 1.21 15.75
N GLU A 150 12.34 0.68 14.53
CA GLU A 150 13.38 -0.11 13.86
C GLU A 150 14.67 0.70 13.66
N LEU A 151 14.55 1.99 13.32
CA LEU A 151 15.70 2.89 13.16
C LEU A 151 16.46 3.11 14.47
N VAL A 152 15.75 3.28 15.60
CA VAL A 152 16.38 3.43 16.92
C VAL A 152 17.13 2.15 17.29
N GLU A 153 16.51 0.98 17.10
CA GLU A 153 17.15 -0.31 17.37
C GLU A 153 18.39 -0.53 16.49
N ALA A 154 18.32 -0.19 15.21
CA ALA A 154 19.44 -0.30 14.29
C ALA A 154 20.61 0.62 14.68
N LYS A 155 20.34 1.87 15.08
CA LYS A 155 21.36 2.80 15.56
C LYS A 155 22.05 2.29 16.82
N GLY A 156 21.30 1.78 17.80
CA GLY A 156 21.88 1.20 19.02
C GLY A 156 22.80 0.01 18.74
N LYS A 157 22.41 -0.87 17.80
CA LYS A 157 23.27 -1.99 17.38
C LYS A 157 24.55 -1.51 16.70
N ILE A 158 24.48 -0.47 15.88
CA ILE A 158 25.67 0.11 15.22
C ILE A 158 26.63 0.67 16.26
N GLU A 159 26.13 1.42 17.25
CA GLU A 159 26.95 1.97 18.35
C GLU A 159 27.63 0.85 19.15
N GLN A 160 26.89 -0.22 19.48
CA GLN A 160 27.45 -1.37 20.18
C GLN A 160 28.55 -2.07 19.36
N LEU A 161 28.31 -2.32 18.08
CA LEU A 161 29.30 -2.96 17.20
C LEU A 161 30.54 -2.10 17.00
N GLN A 162 30.39 -0.77 16.96
CA GLN A 162 31.51 0.16 16.90
C GLN A 162 32.35 0.07 18.17
N PHE A 163 31.71 0.04 19.33
CA PHE A 163 32.39 -0.12 20.61
C PHE A 163 33.17 -1.44 20.70
N GLU A 164 32.55 -2.56 20.32
CA GLU A 164 33.21 -3.88 20.29
C GLU A 164 34.40 -3.90 19.31
N LEU A 165 34.25 -3.27 18.14
CA LEU A 165 35.33 -3.17 17.14
C LEU A 165 36.52 -2.36 17.65
N ASP A 166 36.27 -1.28 18.39
CA ASP A 166 37.34 -0.44 18.94
C ASP A 166 38.11 -1.17 20.04
N GLN A 167 37.42 -1.92 20.91
CA GLN A 167 38.08 -2.79 21.90
C GLN A 167 39.00 -3.82 21.25
N LEU A 168 38.53 -4.51 20.20
CA LEU A 168 39.34 -5.49 19.47
C LEU A 168 40.56 -4.90 18.75
N LYS A 169 40.52 -3.61 18.40
CA LYS A 169 41.66 -2.91 17.80
C LYS A 169 42.65 -2.40 18.84
N SER A 170 42.18 -2.06 20.06
CA SER A 170 43.05 -1.63 21.16
C SER A 170 43.82 -2.79 21.81
N ASP A 171 43.32 -4.03 21.69
CA ASP A 171 43.97 -5.25 22.21
C ASP A 171 45.02 -5.86 21.24
N ARG A 172 45.33 -5.20 20.11
CA ARG A 172 46.36 -5.60 19.14
C ARG A 172 47.53 -4.62 19.12
#